data_AF-Q52QQ6-F1
#
_entry.id   AF-Q52QQ6-F1
#
_cell.length_a   1.000
_cell.length_b   1.000
_cell.length_c   1.000
_cell.angle_alpha   90.00
_cell.angle_beta   90.00
_cell.angle_gamma   90.00
#
_symmetry.space_group_name_H-M   'P 1'
#
loop_
_entity.id
_entity.type
_entity.pdbx_description
1 polymer ?
#
loop_
_entity_poly.entity_id
_entity_poly.type
_entity_poly.pdbx_seq_one_letter_code
_entity_poly.pdbx_strand_id
1 'polypeptide(L)'
;MVAAQGFSMLTAADFAAQWADVPPWEPPDEPPQRNGQRQQQASAEPTTWEAFDLGPYLRGEIERPHPGIGISRSDGQRSLYPGREHAIVGETESGKTWFALGCAAAELNAGNDVVYIHYEEPDATSTVEKLCLLGVDPAVIKARFRSVAPSRPVREEWLNALLDPSPTLVIHDGVNEAMALHGDEIKAVEGAAGVSPAD
;
A
#
# COMPACT_ATOMS: atom_id res chain seq x y z
N MET A 1 -38.87 -19.38 6.32
CA MET A 1 -39.68 -18.17 6.52
C MET A 1 -38.97 -17.31 7.56
N VAL A 2 -38.71 -16.06 7.21
CA VAL A 2 -37.70 -15.13 7.77
C VAL A 2 -38.30 -14.27 8.89
N ALA A 3 -37.47 -13.83 9.85
CA ALA A 3 -37.45 -12.43 10.29
C ALA A 3 -36.13 -12.11 11.04
N ALA A 4 -35.28 -11.33 10.38
CA ALA A 4 -34.10 -10.69 10.94
C ALA A 4 -34.50 -9.48 11.80
N GLN A 5 -33.77 -9.24 12.89
CA GLN A 5 -33.93 -8.04 13.71
C GLN A 5 -33.33 -6.82 12.99
N GLY A 6 -34.08 -5.71 12.99
CA GLY A 6 -33.74 -4.49 12.25
C GLY A 6 -32.70 -3.61 12.96
N PHE A 7 -31.72 -3.14 12.20
CA PHE A 7 -30.88 -1.99 12.55
C PHE A 7 -31.66 -0.69 12.27
N SER A 8 -31.68 0.23 13.24
CA SER A 8 -32.23 1.58 13.07
C SER A 8 -31.16 2.49 12.46
N MET A 9 -31.40 3.03 11.27
CA MET A 9 -30.56 4.10 10.72
C MET A 9 -30.91 5.43 11.40
N LEU A 10 -29.90 6.15 11.88
CA LEU A 10 -30.04 7.55 12.28
C LEU A 10 -30.40 8.39 11.05
N THR A 11 -31.44 9.20 11.17
CA THR A 11 -31.92 10.11 10.13
C THR A 11 -31.20 11.46 10.22
N ALA A 12 -31.26 12.26 9.17
CA ALA A 12 -30.74 13.64 9.21
C ALA A 12 -31.41 14.50 10.30
N ALA A 13 -32.64 14.16 10.70
CA ALA A 13 -33.34 14.82 11.81
C ALA A 13 -32.71 14.46 13.17
N ASP A 14 -32.23 13.22 13.35
CA ASP A 14 -31.55 12.78 14.57
C ASP A 14 -30.20 13.51 14.74
N PHE A 15 -29.50 13.77 13.63
CA PHE A 15 -28.28 14.58 13.64
C PHE A 15 -28.56 16.05 13.97
N ALA A 16 -29.58 16.66 13.36
CA ALA A 16 -29.93 18.07 13.63
C ALA A 16 -30.35 18.30 15.09
N ALA A 17 -31.07 17.35 15.70
CA ALA A 17 -31.46 17.43 17.11
C ALA A 17 -30.26 17.44 18.07
N GLN A 18 -29.18 16.74 17.71
CA GLN A 18 -27.99 16.62 18.55
C GLN A 18 -27.19 17.92 18.68
N TRP A 19 -27.42 18.88 17.78
CA TRP A 19 -26.71 20.16 17.70
C TRP A 19 -27.64 21.37 17.88
N ALA A 20 -28.90 21.15 18.26
CA ALA A 20 -29.91 22.20 18.39
C ALA A 20 -29.56 23.24 19.48
N ASP A 21 -28.80 22.84 20.51
CA ASP A 21 -28.42 23.69 21.64
C ASP A 21 -27.02 24.30 21.51
N VAL A 22 -26.34 24.11 20.36
CA VAL A 22 -25.04 24.76 20.13
C VAL A 22 -25.31 26.21 19.70
N PRO A 23 -24.89 27.21 20.50
CA PRO A 23 -25.08 28.60 20.12
C PRO A 23 -24.35 28.87 18.79
N PRO A 24 -24.90 29.75 17.92
CA PRO A 24 -24.20 30.17 16.73
C PRO A 24 -22.81 30.67 17.11
N TRP A 25 -21.78 30.22 16.38
CA TRP A 25 -20.45 30.76 16.55
C TRP A 25 -20.47 32.28 16.31
N GLU A 26 -20.06 33.05 17.33
CA GLU A 26 -19.76 34.47 17.17
C GLU A 26 -18.25 34.63 16.99
N PRO A 27 -17.78 35.22 15.88
CA PRO A 27 -16.37 35.57 15.75
C PRO A 27 -15.98 36.55 16.86
N PRO A 28 -14.80 36.42 17.48
CA PRO A 28 -14.30 37.42 18.41
C PRO A 28 -14.11 38.77 17.69
N ASP A 29 -14.34 39.87 18.41
CA ASP A 29 -14.17 41.23 17.88
C ASP A 29 -12.79 41.42 17.23
N GLU A 30 -12.77 41.82 15.95
CA GLU A 30 -11.52 42.11 15.24
C GLU A 30 -10.77 43.28 15.91
N PRO A 31 -9.47 43.14 16.22
CA PRO A 31 -8.67 44.27 16.65
C PRO A 31 -8.58 45.32 15.53
N PRO A 32 -8.51 46.63 15.85
CA PRO A 32 -8.62 47.70 14.85
C PRO A 32 -7.54 47.59 13.76
N GLN A 33 -8.00 47.55 12.51
CA GLN A 33 -7.15 47.41 11.34
C GLN A 33 -6.21 48.62 11.18
N ARG A 34 -4.90 48.38 11.34
CA ARG A 34 -3.87 49.40 11.05
C ARG A 34 -3.72 49.53 9.53
N ASN A 35 -4.35 50.56 8.96
CA ASN A 35 -4.21 50.90 7.54
C ASN A 35 -2.75 51.13 7.15
N GLY A 36 -2.17 50.17 6.45
CA GLY A 36 -0.91 50.28 5.74
C GLY A 36 -1.06 49.54 4.41
N GLN A 37 -1.40 50.27 3.35
CA GLN A 37 -1.41 49.74 1.98
C GLN A 37 -0.01 49.27 1.61
N ARG A 38 0.23 47.96 1.67
CA ARG A 38 1.36 47.32 1.00
C ARG A 38 0.78 46.44 -0.09
N GLN A 39 0.68 46.98 -1.31
CA GLN A 39 0.50 46.16 -2.50
C GLN A 39 1.77 45.33 -2.66
N GLN A 40 1.81 44.16 -2.02
CA GLN A 40 2.76 43.12 -2.34
C GLN A 40 2.19 42.34 -3.53
N GLN A 41 2.64 42.70 -4.73
CA GLN A 41 2.70 41.73 -5.82
C GLN A 41 3.72 40.67 -5.44
N ALA A 42 3.26 39.67 -4.67
CA ALA A 42 3.97 38.43 -4.52
C ALA A 42 3.72 37.63 -5.80
N SER A 43 4.76 37.43 -6.61
CA SER A 43 4.79 36.31 -7.54
C SER A 43 4.82 35.04 -6.69
N ALA A 44 3.64 34.56 -6.29
CA ALA A 44 3.53 33.39 -5.44
C ALA A 44 4.02 32.17 -6.23
N GLU A 45 5.06 31.53 -5.72
CA GLU A 45 5.42 30.19 -6.18
C GLU A 45 4.19 29.28 -6.00
N PRO A 46 3.90 28.38 -6.97
CA PRO A 46 2.80 27.45 -6.84
C PRO A 46 2.99 26.63 -5.57
N THR A 47 1.93 26.56 -4.78
CA THR A 47 2.02 26.04 -3.42
C THR A 47 2.15 24.53 -3.42
N THR A 48 1.80 23.82 -4.51
CA THR A 48 1.61 22.35 -4.54
C THR A 48 0.54 21.83 -3.57
N TRP A 49 -0.11 22.76 -2.87
CA TRP A 49 -1.22 22.55 -1.95
C TRP A 49 -2.56 22.97 -2.59
N GLU A 50 -2.58 23.28 -3.89
CA GLU A 50 -3.83 23.52 -4.61
C GLU A 50 -4.67 22.24 -4.67
N ALA A 51 -5.97 22.36 -4.39
CA ALA A 51 -6.90 21.25 -4.56
C ALA A 51 -7.02 20.86 -6.04
N PHE A 52 -7.08 19.56 -6.32
CA PHE A 52 -7.35 19.05 -7.66
C PHE A 52 -8.80 19.34 -8.09
N ASP A 53 -8.99 19.65 -9.37
CA ASP A 53 -10.34 19.56 -9.97
C ASP A 53 -10.75 18.09 -10.06
N LEU A 54 -11.75 17.72 -9.26
CA LEU A 54 -12.26 16.35 -9.19
C LEU A 54 -13.23 16.03 -10.35
N GLY A 55 -13.67 17.03 -11.13
CA GLY A 55 -14.63 16.86 -12.21
C GLY A 55 -14.29 15.73 -13.19
N PRO A 56 -13.08 15.71 -13.78
CA PRO A 56 -12.66 14.64 -14.70
C PRO A 56 -12.69 13.23 -14.09
N TYR A 57 -12.34 13.09 -12.81
CA TYR A 57 -12.33 11.80 -12.10
C TYR A 57 -13.74 11.25 -11.89
N LEU A 58 -14.70 12.14 -11.64
CA LEU A 58 -16.11 11.80 -11.41
C LEU A 58 -16.86 11.53 -12.71
N ARG A 59 -16.47 12.18 -13.81
CA ARG A 59 -17.04 11.93 -15.14
C ARG A 59 -16.43 10.72 -15.86
N GLY A 60 -15.39 10.10 -15.28
CA GLY A 60 -14.73 8.93 -15.86
C GLY A 60 -13.80 9.27 -17.02
N GLU A 61 -13.32 10.52 -17.09
CA GLU A 61 -12.39 10.99 -18.14
C GLU A 61 -10.95 10.55 -17.88
N ILE A 62 -10.65 10.11 -16.65
CA ILE A 62 -9.33 9.63 -16.23
C ILE A 62 -9.31 8.11 -16.28
N GLU A 63 -8.38 7.55 -17.05
CA GLU A 63 -8.10 6.12 -17.06
C GLU A 63 -7.61 5.69 -15.68
N ARG A 64 -8.39 4.83 -15.02
CA ARG A 64 -8.05 4.32 -13.70
C ARG A 64 -7.08 3.14 -13.85
N PRO A 65 -6.08 3.02 -12.97
CA PRO A 65 -5.29 1.80 -12.89
C PRO A 65 -6.23 0.60 -12.77
N HIS A 66 -5.99 -0.44 -13.57
CA HIS A 66 -6.73 -1.70 -13.48
C HIS A 66 -5.84 -2.77 -12.83
N PRO A 67 -6.34 -3.54 -11.85
CA PRO A 67 -5.57 -4.63 -11.30
C PRO A 67 -5.49 -5.75 -12.33
N GLY A 68 -4.29 -6.18 -12.68
CA GLY A 68 -4.05 -7.10 -13.79
C GLY A 68 -3.11 -8.26 -13.47
N ILE A 69 -2.47 -8.27 -12.30
CA ILE A 69 -1.47 -9.28 -11.92
C ILE A 69 -1.75 -9.90 -10.53
N GLY A 70 -1.19 -11.07 -10.28
CA GLY A 70 -1.30 -11.81 -9.03
C GLY A 70 -2.56 -12.69 -8.94
N ILE A 71 -2.92 -13.10 -7.72
CA ILE A 71 -4.09 -13.96 -7.51
C ILE A 71 -5.38 -13.31 -8.00
N SER A 72 -6.33 -14.14 -8.41
CA SER A 72 -7.67 -13.71 -8.81
C SER A 72 -8.67 -13.99 -7.71
N ARG A 73 -9.56 -13.04 -7.47
CA ARG A 73 -10.82 -13.26 -6.76
C ARG A 73 -11.75 -14.15 -7.58
N SER A 74 -12.83 -14.62 -6.95
CA SER A 74 -13.87 -15.46 -7.57
C SER A 74 -14.64 -14.76 -8.69
N ASP A 75 -14.65 -13.43 -8.72
CA ASP A 75 -15.23 -12.61 -9.78
C ASP A 75 -14.26 -12.32 -10.95
N GLY A 76 -13.06 -12.91 -10.92
CA GLY A 76 -12.04 -12.72 -11.94
C GLY A 76 -11.15 -11.49 -11.73
N GLN A 77 -11.44 -10.65 -10.72
CA GLN A 77 -10.62 -9.47 -10.46
C GLN A 77 -9.28 -9.87 -9.85
N ARG A 78 -8.18 -9.40 -10.46
CA ARG A 78 -6.82 -9.57 -9.93
C ARG A 78 -6.55 -8.68 -8.72
N SER A 79 -5.54 -9.00 -7.93
CA SER A 79 -5.25 -8.29 -6.68
C SER A 79 -4.25 -7.15 -6.80
N LEU A 80 -3.33 -7.21 -7.77
CA LEU A 80 -2.21 -6.27 -7.88
C LEU A 80 -2.27 -5.46 -9.18
N TYR A 81 -1.73 -4.24 -9.12
CA TYR A 81 -1.66 -3.32 -10.24
C TYR A 81 -0.26 -3.38 -10.88
N PRO A 82 -0.15 -3.66 -12.20
CA PRO A 82 1.13 -3.68 -12.89
C PRO A 82 1.86 -2.34 -12.79
N GLY A 83 3.18 -2.38 -12.61
CA GLY A 83 4.02 -1.19 -12.52
C GLY A 83 3.77 -0.31 -11.29
N ARG A 84 3.10 -0.84 -10.26
CA ARG A 84 2.85 -0.16 -8.99
C ARG A 84 3.47 -0.95 -7.84
N GLU A 85 3.89 -0.22 -6.81
CA GLU A 85 4.35 -0.79 -5.55
C GLU A 85 3.14 -1.13 -4.67
N HIS A 86 3.22 -2.29 -4.01
CA HIS A 86 2.21 -2.76 -3.06
C HIS A 86 2.90 -3.16 -1.76
N ALA A 87 2.32 -2.80 -0.62
CA ALA A 87 2.79 -3.22 0.69
C ALA A 87 1.79 -4.19 1.31
N ILE A 88 2.27 -5.36 1.73
CA ILE A 88 1.46 -6.35 2.45
C ILE A 88 1.91 -6.34 3.90
N VAL A 89 1.05 -5.82 4.78
CA VAL A 89 1.34 -5.65 6.21
C VAL A 89 0.35 -6.50 7.01
N GLY A 90 0.85 -7.14 8.06
CA GLY A 90 0.07 -8.04 8.91
C GLY A 90 0.94 -8.69 9.96
N GLU A 91 0.32 -9.25 10.98
CA GLU A 91 0.99 -9.94 12.08
C GLU A 91 1.81 -11.15 11.60
N THR A 92 2.76 -11.60 12.42
CA THR A 92 3.44 -12.87 12.20
C THR A 92 2.42 -13.99 12.07
N GLU A 93 2.66 -14.94 11.16
CA GLU A 93 1.74 -16.05 10.85
C GLU A 93 0.40 -15.66 10.21
N SER A 94 0.17 -14.38 9.88
CA SER A 94 -1.08 -13.93 9.22
C SER A 94 -1.23 -14.35 7.75
N GLY A 95 -0.31 -15.15 7.21
CA GLY A 95 -0.35 -15.66 5.83
C GLY A 95 0.19 -14.72 4.75
N LYS A 96 0.97 -13.68 5.09
CA LYS A 96 1.57 -12.74 4.12
C LYS A 96 2.38 -13.45 3.03
N THR A 97 3.29 -14.33 3.42
CA THR A 97 4.11 -15.14 2.50
C THR A 97 3.24 -16.04 1.62
N TRP A 98 2.18 -16.65 2.16
CA TRP A 98 1.24 -17.44 1.35
C TRP A 98 0.51 -16.60 0.31
N PHE A 99 0.07 -15.39 0.67
CA PHE A 99 -0.53 -14.46 -0.29
C PHE A 99 0.46 -14.03 -1.38
N ALA A 100 1.69 -13.67 -1.00
CA ALA A 100 2.74 -13.27 -1.94
C ALA A 100 3.10 -14.42 -2.90
N LEU A 101 3.27 -15.65 -2.38
CA LEU A 101 3.52 -16.84 -3.18
C LEU A 101 2.32 -17.24 -4.04
N GLY A 102 1.08 -17.01 -3.57
CA GLY A 102 -0.10 -17.15 -4.39
C GLY A 102 -0.04 -16.22 -5.62
N CYS A 103 0.39 -14.97 -5.42
CA CYS A 103 0.54 -14.02 -6.53
C CYS A 103 1.65 -14.46 -7.48
N ALA A 104 2.80 -14.92 -6.96
CA ALA A 104 3.87 -15.50 -7.76
C ALA A 104 3.39 -16.70 -8.58
N ALA A 105 2.67 -17.64 -7.95
CA ALA A 105 2.13 -18.83 -8.61
C ALA A 105 1.17 -18.47 -9.74
N ALA A 106 0.31 -17.47 -9.54
CA ALA A 106 -0.61 -17.00 -10.57
C ALA A 106 0.13 -16.46 -11.81
N GLU A 107 1.19 -15.67 -11.61
CA GLU A 107 2.01 -15.12 -12.69
C GLU A 107 2.83 -16.21 -13.41
N LEU A 108 3.47 -17.10 -12.64
CA LEU A 108 4.23 -18.23 -13.20
C LEU A 108 3.34 -19.13 -14.07
N ASN A 109 2.14 -19.45 -13.59
CA ASN A 109 1.16 -20.26 -14.34
C ASN A 109 0.57 -19.52 -15.55
N ALA A 110 0.59 -18.18 -15.56
CA ALA A 110 0.27 -17.38 -16.73
C ALA A 110 1.44 -17.31 -17.75
N GLY A 111 2.59 -17.91 -17.43
CA GLY A 111 3.77 -17.94 -18.28
C GLY A 111 4.68 -16.73 -18.12
N ASN A 112 4.53 -15.97 -17.03
CA ASN A 112 5.33 -14.79 -16.74
C ASN A 112 6.53 -15.12 -15.86
N ASP A 113 7.55 -14.26 -15.89
CA ASP A 113 8.72 -14.38 -15.03
C ASP A 113 8.53 -13.63 -13.70
N VAL A 114 9.00 -14.23 -12.61
CA VAL A 114 8.87 -13.69 -11.25
C VAL A 114 10.22 -13.68 -10.54
N VAL A 115 10.51 -12.59 -9.84
CA VAL A 115 11.66 -12.50 -8.91
C VAL A 115 11.15 -12.46 -7.48
N TYR A 116 11.73 -13.30 -6.62
CA TYR A 116 11.40 -13.37 -5.20
C TYR A 116 12.66 -13.22 -4.37
N ILE A 117 12.72 -12.12 -3.62
CA ILE A 117 13.83 -11.79 -2.73
C ILE A 117 13.36 -12.01 -1.30
N HIS A 118 13.90 -13.03 -0.65
CA HIS A 118 13.54 -13.39 0.71
C HIS A 118 14.68 -13.07 1.66
N TYR A 119 14.42 -12.22 2.65
CA TYR A 119 15.44 -11.74 3.58
C TYR A 119 15.51 -12.54 4.88
N GLU A 120 14.52 -13.38 5.17
CA GLU A 120 14.43 -14.14 6.44
C GLU A 120 14.89 -15.60 6.29
N GLU A 121 14.84 -16.16 5.08
CA GLU A 121 15.25 -17.54 4.81
C GLU A 121 16.58 -17.60 4.04
N PRO A 122 17.49 -18.54 4.38
CA PRO A 122 18.83 -18.61 3.80
C PRO A 122 18.88 -19.23 2.40
N ASP A 123 17.81 -19.92 1.98
CA ASP A 123 17.72 -20.59 0.69
C ASP A 123 16.27 -20.70 0.19
N ALA A 124 16.10 -21.23 -1.02
CA ALA A 124 14.81 -21.29 -1.70
C ALA A 124 13.96 -22.53 -1.35
N THR A 125 14.40 -23.41 -0.45
CA THR A 125 13.79 -24.74 -0.25
C THR A 125 12.32 -24.63 0.11
N SER A 126 11.98 -23.86 1.14
CA SER A 126 10.58 -23.73 1.58
C SER A 126 9.74 -22.99 0.53
N THR A 127 10.33 -22.03 -0.18
CA THR A 127 9.66 -21.24 -1.21
C THR A 127 9.27 -22.12 -2.39
N VAL A 128 10.19 -22.96 -2.87
CA VAL A 128 9.94 -23.93 -3.95
C VAL A 128 8.89 -24.95 -3.53
N GLU A 129 8.96 -25.47 -2.30
CA GLU A 129 7.94 -26.39 -1.78
C GLU A 129 6.55 -25.77 -1.79
N LYS A 130 6.39 -24.55 -1.27
CA LYS A 130 5.12 -23.82 -1.24
C LYS A 130 4.59 -23.52 -2.65
N LEU A 131 5.45 -23.17 -3.61
CA LEU A 131 5.04 -22.98 -5.01
C LEU A 131 4.53 -24.27 -5.66
N CYS A 132 5.18 -25.40 -5.40
CA CYS A 132 4.70 -26.72 -5.82
C CYS A 132 3.34 -27.04 -5.19
N LEU A 133 3.14 -26.75 -3.90
CA LEU A 133 1.85 -26.93 -3.21
C LEU A 133 0.74 -26.04 -3.80
N LEU A 134 1.10 -24.86 -4.28
CA LEU A 134 0.20 -23.94 -5.00
C LEU A 134 -0.04 -24.34 -6.46
N GLY A 135 0.51 -25.47 -6.90
CA GLY A 135 0.24 -26.06 -8.22
C GLY A 135 1.11 -25.51 -9.35
N VAL A 136 2.25 -24.89 -9.06
CA VAL A 136 3.21 -24.50 -10.10
C VAL A 136 4.06 -25.71 -10.49
N ASP A 137 4.14 -26.00 -11.79
CA ASP A 137 4.97 -27.09 -12.31
C ASP A 137 6.46 -26.81 -12.03
N PRO A 138 7.25 -27.78 -11.51
CA PRO A 138 8.68 -27.60 -11.28
C PRO A 138 9.48 -27.13 -12.51
N ALA A 139 9.08 -27.51 -13.73
CA ALA A 139 9.69 -27.02 -14.96
C ALA A 139 9.41 -25.53 -15.19
N VAL A 140 8.23 -25.04 -14.82
CA VAL A 140 7.89 -23.61 -14.86
C VAL A 140 8.70 -22.85 -13.81
N ILE A 141 8.79 -23.37 -12.57
CA ILE A 141 9.62 -22.76 -11.50
C ILE A 141 11.07 -22.62 -12.01
N LYS A 142 11.66 -23.71 -12.52
CA LYS A 142 13.03 -23.70 -13.03
C LYS A 142 13.25 -22.70 -14.17
N ALA A 143 12.26 -22.52 -15.04
CA ALA A 143 12.39 -21.66 -16.21
C ALA A 143 12.13 -20.18 -15.92
N ARG A 144 11.27 -19.85 -14.95
CA ARG A 144 10.67 -18.52 -14.81
C ARG A 144 10.77 -17.88 -13.43
N PHE A 145 11.14 -18.66 -12.42
CA PHE A 145 11.25 -18.17 -11.05
C PHE A 145 12.71 -17.93 -10.66
N ARG A 146 13.01 -16.68 -10.28
CA ARG A 146 14.32 -16.27 -9.79
C ARG A 146 14.22 -16.00 -8.29
N SER A 147 14.79 -16.91 -7.49
CA SER A 147 14.85 -16.77 -6.02
C SER A 147 16.19 -16.18 -5.59
N VAL A 148 16.15 -15.24 -4.66
CA VAL A 148 17.32 -14.57 -4.08
C VAL A 148 17.17 -14.56 -2.55
N ALA A 149 18.23 -15.00 -1.85
CA ALA A 149 18.36 -14.90 -0.40
C ALA A 149 19.56 -14.00 -0.07
N PRO A 150 19.37 -12.68 0.09
CA PRO A 150 20.48 -11.75 0.30
C PRO A 150 21.14 -11.94 1.67
N SER A 151 22.46 -12.08 1.69
CA SER A 151 23.28 -12.08 2.92
C SER A 151 24.10 -10.81 3.09
N ARG A 152 23.96 -9.85 2.15
CA ARG A 152 24.65 -8.55 2.14
C ARG A 152 23.85 -7.52 1.35
N PRO A 153 24.06 -6.21 1.58
CA PRO A 153 23.43 -5.14 0.82
C PRO A 153 23.55 -5.32 -0.69
N VAL A 154 22.48 -4.93 -1.40
CA VAL A 154 22.44 -4.99 -2.86
C VAL A 154 23.43 -4.02 -3.50
N ARG A 155 23.96 -4.39 -4.66
CA ARG A 155 24.73 -3.51 -5.55
C ARG A 155 24.03 -3.43 -6.90
N GLU A 156 24.04 -2.24 -7.50
CA GLU A 156 23.29 -1.94 -8.72
C GLU A 156 23.61 -2.93 -9.85
N GLU A 157 24.89 -3.30 -10.01
CA GLU A 157 25.34 -4.21 -11.07
C GLU A 157 24.77 -5.64 -10.95
N TRP A 158 24.25 -6.04 -9.80
CA TRP A 158 23.65 -7.37 -9.60
C TRP A 158 22.19 -7.44 -10.05
N LEU A 159 21.52 -6.29 -10.15
CA LEU A 159 20.10 -6.23 -10.48
C LEU A 159 19.84 -6.64 -11.93
N ASN A 160 20.73 -6.30 -12.86
CA ASN A 160 20.54 -6.56 -14.29
C ASN A 160 20.24 -8.03 -14.60
N ALA A 161 20.91 -8.97 -13.91
CA ALA A 161 20.66 -10.41 -14.12
C ALA A 161 19.28 -10.88 -13.62
N LEU A 162 18.68 -10.14 -12.68
CA LEU A 162 17.33 -10.41 -12.17
C LEU A 162 16.23 -9.81 -13.05
N LEU A 163 16.58 -8.85 -13.91
CA LEU A 163 15.63 -8.09 -14.72
C LEU A 163 15.58 -8.52 -16.19
N ASP A 164 16.36 -9.54 -16.59
CA ASP A 164 16.37 -10.07 -17.96
C ASP A 164 16.08 -11.60 -17.99
N PRO A 165 14.97 -12.07 -18.60
CA PRO A 165 13.87 -11.27 -19.14
C PRO A 165 13.16 -10.45 -18.04
N SER A 166 12.43 -9.40 -18.41
CA SER A 166 11.75 -8.55 -17.41
C SER A 166 10.68 -9.35 -16.67
N PRO A 167 10.72 -9.44 -15.32
CA PRO A 167 9.65 -10.05 -14.56
C PRO A 167 8.39 -9.18 -14.58
N THR A 168 7.22 -9.80 -14.45
CA THR A 168 5.95 -9.08 -14.21
C THR A 168 5.73 -8.75 -12.75
N LEU A 169 6.42 -9.48 -11.85
CA LEU A 169 6.31 -9.33 -10.41
C LEU A 169 7.68 -9.52 -9.73
N VAL A 170 8.03 -8.56 -8.88
CA VAL A 170 9.17 -8.64 -7.96
C VAL A 170 8.62 -8.58 -6.54
N ILE A 171 9.00 -9.52 -5.69
CA ILE A 171 8.56 -9.62 -4.29
C ILE A 171 9.76 -9.42 -3.38
N HIS A 172 9.61 -8.55 -2.39
CA HIS A 172 10.50 -8.42 -1.24
C HIS A 172 9.79 -8.97 0.00
N ASP A 173 10.24 -10.11 0.51
CA ASP A 173 9.65 -10.77 1.68
C ASP A 173 10.59 -10.69 2.90
N GLY A 174 10.10 -10.10 3.98
CA GLY A 174 10.89 -9.73 5.15
C GLY A 174 11.52 -8.33 5.04
N VAL A 175 10.73 -7.31 4.67
CA VAL A 175 11.24 -5.92 4.48
C VAL A 175 11.93 -5.35 5.73
N ASN A 176 11.52 -5.77 6.93
CA ASN A 176 12.22 -5.38 8.16
C ASN A 176 13.67 -5.88 8.19
N GLU A 177 13.89 -7.16 7.86
CA GLU A 177 15.23 -7.72 7.72
C GLU A 177 16.00 -7.07 6.55
N ALA A 178 15.30 -6.70 5.47
CA ALA A 178 15.90 -5.96 4.37
C ALA A 178 16.45 -4.60 4.83
N MET A 179 15.69 -3.84 5.62
CA MET A 179 16.12 -2.55 6.18
C MET A 179 17.33 -2.74 7.10
N ALA A 180 17.26 -3.72 8.03
CA ALA A 180 18.37 -4.03 8.93
C ALA A 180 19.66 -4.40 8.16
N LEU A 181 19.54 -5.21 7.09
CA LEU A 181 20.65 -5.60 6.24
C LEU A 181 21.34 -4.39 5.58
N HIS A 182 20.57 -3.36 5.23
CA HIS A 182 21.08 -2.15 4.57
C HIS A 182 21.49 -1.03 5.55
N GLY A 183 21.44 -1.30 6.86
CA GLY A 183 21.85 -0.36 7.90
C GLY A 183 20.83 0.74 8.19
N ASP A 184 19.58 0.57 7.76
CA ASP A 184 18.49 1.48 8.12
C ASP A 184 18.00 1.19 9.54
N GLU A 185 17.76 2.24 10.32
CA GLU A 185 17.15 2.10 11.64
C GLU A 185 15.67 1.73 11.51
N ILE A 186 15.28 0.56 12.03
CA ILE A 186 13.88 0.23 12.26
C ILE A 186 13.39 1.11 13.40
N LYS A 187 12.79 2.26 13.07
CA LYS A 187 12.13 3.10 14.08
C LYS A 187 10.96 2.32 14.66
N ALA A 188 11.06 1.95 15.93
CA ALA A 188 9.91 1.53 16.70
C ALA A 188 8.86 2.64 16.64
N VAL A 189 7.59 2.27 16.49
CA VAL A 189 6.49 3.23 16.64
C VAL A 189 6.43 3.60 18.12
N GLU A 190 7.09 4.68 18.52
CA GLU A 190 6.68 5.40 19.73
C GLU A 190 5.27 5.91 19.45
N GLY A 191 4.29 5.27 20.08
CA GLY A 191 2.89 5.66 19.97
C GLY A 191 2.73 7.15 20.25
N ALA A 192 1.92 7.82 19.43
CA ALA A 192 1.56 9.23 19.55
C ALA A 192 0.65 9.50 20.78
N ALA A 193 1.03 9.01 21.94
CA ALA A 193 0.40 9.28 23.23
C ALA A 193 1.48 9.65 24.25
N GLY A 194 2.26 10.69 23.93
CA GLY A 194 3.02 11.42 24.93
C GLY A 194 2.06 12.20 25.81
N VAL A 195 1.53 11.58 26.86
CA VAL A 195 0.98 12.33 27.99
C VAL A 195 2.17 12.93 28.71
N SER A 196 2.36 14.24 28.56
CA SER A 196 3.29 14.99 29.40
C SER A 196 2.87 14.83 30.86
N PRO A 197 3.77 14.51 31.79
CA PRO A 197 3.44 14.63 33.20
C PRO A 197 3.20 16.13 33.49
N ALA A 198 2.03 16.44 34.04
CA ALA A 198 1.75 17.75 34.61
C ALA A 198 2.52 17.87 35.94
N ASP A 199 3.09 19.05 36.17
CA ASP A 199 3.79 19.49 37.38
C ASP A 199 2.97 19.32 38.67
#